data_AF-A0A2H0D1I4-F1
#
_entry.id   AF-A0A2H0D1I4-F1
#
_cell.length_a   1.000
_cell.length_b   1.000
_cell.length_c   1.000
_cell.angle_alpha   90.00
_cell.angle_beta   90.00
_cell.angle_gamma   90.00
#
_symmetry.space_group_name_H-M   'P 1'
#
loop_
_entity.id
_entity.type
_entity.pdbx_description
1 polymer ?
#
loop_
_entity_poly.entity_id
_entity_poly.type
_entity_poly.pdbx_seq_one_letter_code
_entity_poly.pdbx_strand_id
1 'polypeptide(L)'
;MKPIGLKIKNNLYFTPTAPFNFDAVLHKPSHFPSSDNIWEKGKYWITMLWQNKVLGLKFENKGTIFKPKVKVIVYSQKDLGKNYSKSLKQEINWRFNFNSNTSEFYKKFKNDKLLKPVLKKWKDMRPVAANSFYETLIIYIVLQNATVKRTVQMLENLFNKFGQKIKFDNKILSTFWQPEKIDKTDERVLRDLKLGYRAKFVKKLSSQFVNGKINEFEMRKLPKNELEKKS
;
A
#
# COMPACT_ATOMS: atom_id res chain seq x y z
N MET A 1 14.62 -1.00 18.69
CA MET A 1 15.40 -0.75 17.45
C MET A 1 15.37 0.74 17.13
N LYS A 2 16.54 1.38 16.93
CA LYS A 2 16.61 2.84 16.67
C LYS A 2 16.06 3.14 15.27
N PRO A 3 15.16 4.15 15.09
CA PRO A 3 14.63 4.47 13.78
C PRO A 3 15.70 4.95 12.80
N ILE A 4 15.60 4.53 11.54
CA ILE A 4 16.47 4.95 10.44
C ILE A 4 15.92 6.28 9.88
N GLY A 5 16.73 7.34 9.91
CA GLY A 5 16.32 8.64 9.38
C GLY A 5 16.40 8.69 7.85
N LEU A 6 15.32 9.14 7.20
CA LEU A 6 15.30 9.45 5.77
C LEU A 6 15.36 10.97 5.58
N LYS A 7 16.49 11.47 5.09
CA LYS A 7 16.80 12.91 5.08
C LYS A 7 16.67 13.56 3.69
N ILE A 8 16.94 12.81 2.63
CA ILE A 8 16.88 13.31 1.25
C ILE A 8 15.42 13.37 0.82
N LYS A 9 15.03 14.44 0.13
CA LYS A 9 13.66 14.70 -0.30
C LYS A 9 13.62 14.92 -1.80
N ASN A 10 12.72 14.21 -2.49
CA ASN A 10 12.43 14.40 -3.89
C ASN A 10 10.93 14.65 -4.08
N ASN A 11 10.57 15.67 -4.86
CA ASN A 11 9.18 16.02 -5.11
C ASN A 11 8.70 15.39 -6.42
N LEU A 12 7.58 14.67 -6.36
CA LEU A 12 6.85 14.18 -7.52
C LEU A 12 5.48 14.86 -7.56
N TYR A 13 5.02 15.20 -8.76
CA TYR A 13 3.74 15.85 -8.97
C TYR A 13 2.85 14.98 -9.87
N PHE A 14 1.59 14.86 -9.46
CA PHE A 14 0.56 14.08 -10.12
C PHE A 14 -0.70 14.91 -10.33
N THR A 15 -1.39 14.63 -11.44
CA THR A 15 -2.68 15.22 -11.78
C THR A 15 -3.65 14.06 -11.99
N PRO A 16 -4.30 13.56 -10.92
CA PRO A 16 -5.28 12.49 -11.05
C PRO A 16 -6.40 12.83 -12.04
N THR A 17 -6.99 11.84 -12.68
CA THR A 17 -8.19 12.01 -13.50
C THR A 17 -9.34 12.52 -12.63
N ALA A 18 -9.95 13.65 -12.99
CA ALA A 18 -11.07 14.21 -12.25
C ALA A 18 -12.39 13.45 -12.49
N PRO A 19 -13.35 13.47 -11.55
CA PRO A 19 -13.21 13.94 -10.17
C PRO A 19 -12.19 13.08 -9.39
N PHE A 20 -11.56 13.58 -8.32
CA PHE A 20 -10.69 12.80 -7.44
C PHE A 20 -10.76 13.33 -6.00
N ASN A 21 -11.30 12.54 -5.08
CA ASN A 21 -11.40 12.91 -3.68
C ASN A 21 -10.25 12.34 -2.87
N PHE A 22 -9.23 13.17 -2.65
CA PHE A 22 -7.98 12.78 -1.99
C PHE A 22 -8.22 12.02 -0.68
N ASP A 23 -8.99 12.60 0.24
CA ASP A 23 -9.18 12.01 1.57
C ASP A 23 -9.96 10.69 1.49
N ALA A 24 -11.02 10.63 0.68
CA ALA A 24 -11.80 9.40 0.49
C ALA A 24 -11.00 8.27 -0.19
N VAL A 25 -10.04 8.63 -1.07
CA VAL A 25 -9.20 7.65 -1.77
C VAL A 25 -8.11 7.10 -0.85
N LEU A 26 -7.37 8.00 -0.18
CA LEU A 26 -6.18 7.67 0.61
C LEU A 26 -6.49 7.16 2.02
N HIS A 27 -7.66 7.48 2.58
CA HIS A 27 -8.06 7.02 3.90
C HIS A 27 -9.54 6.63 3.93
N LYS A 28 -9.79 5.34 3.72
CA LYS A 28 -11.13 4.77 3.71
C LYS A 28 -11.62 4.53 5.15
N PRO A 29 -12.93 4.63 5.42
CA PRO A 29 -13.48 4.31 6.75
C PRO A 29 -13.13 2.90 7.24
N SER A 30 -13.00 1.94 6.32
CA SER A 30 -12.63 0.55 6.59
C SER A 30 -11.13 0.29 6.44
N HIS A 31 -10.27 1.30 6.64
CA HIS A 31 -8.82 1.10 6.56
C HIS A 31 -8.36 0.10 7.62
N PHE A 32 -7.39 -0.74 7.25
CA PHE A 32 -6.75 -1.62 8.22
C PHE A 32 -5.77 -0.80 9.07
N PRO A 33 -5.90 -0.77 10.40
CA PRO A 33 -4.98 -0.02 11.24
C PRO A 33 -3.62 -0.72 11.26
N SER A 34 -2.59 -0.02 10.78
CA SER A 34 -1.21 -0.51 10.71
C SER A 34 -0.24 0.64 10.95
N SER A 35 0.92 0.34 11.55
CA SER A 35 1.91 1.35 11.92
C SER A 35 2.79 1.85 10.76
N ASP A 36 2.49 1.48 9.52
CA ASP A 36 3.22 1.86 8.31
C ASP A 36 2.63 3.09 7.61
N ASN A 37 1.51 3.62 8.10
CA ASN A 37 0.89 4.82 7.54
C ASN A 37 0.22 5.69 8.62
N ILE A 38 0.05 6.97 8.30
CA ILE A 38 -0.69 7.96 9.08
C ILE A 38 -1.48 8.82 8.10
N TRP A 39 -2.71 9.19 8.46
CA TRP A 39 -3.52 10.11 7.69
C TRP A 39 -3.93 11.33 8.52
N GLU A 40 -3.95 12.49 7.87
CA GLU A 40 -4.57 13.73 8.36
C GLU A 40 -5.31 14.36 7.18
N LYS A 41 -6.30 15.24 7.42
CA LYS A 41 -7.04 15.87 6.32
C LYS A 41 -6.11 16.54 5.31
N GLY A 42 -6.18 16.12 4.05
CA GLY A 42 -5.35 16.61 2.95
C GLY A 42 -3.89 16.11 2.95
N LYS A 43 -3.50 15.22 3.87
CA LYS A 43 -2.15 14.67 3.96
C LYS A 43 -2.16 13.17 4.27
N TYR A 44 -1.25 12.42 3.66
CA TYR A 44 -1.10 11.00 3.93
C TYR A 44 0.37 10.61 3.95
N TRP A 45 0.81 9.94 5.01
CA TRP A 45 2.15 9.40 5.14
C TRP A 45 2.08 7.88 5.07
N ILE A 46 2.97 7.28 4.30
CA ILE A 46 3.07 5.83 4.19
C ILE A 46 4.51 5.45 3.87
N THR A 47 4.92 4.25 4.29
CA THR A 47 6.22 3.70 3.90
C THR A 47 6.09 2.82 2.66
N MET A 48 7.12 2.78 1.83
CA MET A 48 7.09 1.99 0.60
C MET A 48 8.43 1.29 0.40
N LEU A 49 8.38 -0.01 0.12
CA LEU A 49 9.51 -0.78 -0.35
C LEU A 49 9.44 -0.86 -1.88
N TRP A 50 10.39 -0.24 -2.57
CA TRP A 50 10.44 -0.21 -4.03
C TRP A 50 11.83 -0.52 -4.52
N GLN A 51 11.97 -1.54 -5.37
CA GLN A 51 13.26 -1.99 -5.93
C GLN A 51 14.38 -2.03 -4.86
N ASN A 52 14.08 -2.71 -3.75
CA ASN A 52 14.97 -2.91 -2.60
C ASN A 52 15.38 -1.66 -1.82
N LYS A 53 14.76 -0.50 -2.07
CA LYS A 53 14.94 0.71 -1.26
C LYS A 53 13.69 0.98 -0.42
N VAL A 54 13.94 1.30 0.84
CA VAL A 54 12.92 1.74 1.78
C VAL A 54 12.73 3.25 1.62
N LEU A 55 11.48 3.66 1.43
CA LEU A 55 11.08 5.03 1.20
C LEU A 55 10.02 5.45 2.22
N GLY A 56 10.04 6.72 2.59
CA GLY A 56 8.91 7.39 3.24
C GLY A 56 8.20 8.26 2.21
N LEU A 57 6.89 8.17 2.10
CA LEU A 57 6.10 8.99 1.19
C LEU A 57 5.19 9.90 2.00
N LYS A 58 5.12 11.17 1.59
CA LYS A 58 4.11 12.12 2.07
C LYS A 58 3.34 12.66 0.89
N PHE A 59 2.05 12.37 0.85
CA PHE A 59 1.11 12.92 -0.11
C PHE A 59 0.48 14.18 0.48
N GLU A 60 0.36 15.22 -0.34
CA GLU A 60 -0.34 16.46 -0.01
C GLU A 60 -1.34 16.78 -1.12
N ASN A 61 -2.60 17.01 -0.75
CA ASN A 61 -3.60 17.54 -1.65
C ASN A 61 -3.29 19.01 -1.95
N LYS A 62 -3.13 19.36 -3.23
CA LYS A 62 -2.88 20.72 -3.73
C LYS A 62 -3.95 21.19 -4.71
N GLY A 63 -5.04 20.45 -4.85
CA GLY A 63 -6.11 20.75 -5.78
C GLY A 63 -7.49 20.58 -5.17
N THR A 64 -8.50 20.64 -6.03
CA THR A 64 -9.90 20.38 -5.67
C THR A 64 -10.34 19.05 -6.28
N ILE A 65 -11.52 18.56 -5.90
CA ILE A 65 -12.05 17.31 -6.46
C ILE A 65 -12.11 17.36 -7.99
N PHE A 66 -12.48 18.50 -8.58
CA PHE A 66 -12.64 18.61 -10.04
C PHE A 66 -11.39 19.15 -10.76
N LYS A 67 -10.41 19.68 -10.02
CA LYS A 67 -9.09 20.09 -10.54
C LYS A 67 -8.00 19.52 -9.63
N PRO A 68 -7.85 18.18 -9.59
CA PRO A 68 -7.00 17.54 -8.60
C PRO A 68 -5.52 17.77 -8.91
N LYS A 69 -4.74 18.00 -7.86
CA LYS A 69 -3.29 18.09 -7.89
C LYS A 69 -2.76 17.43 -6.64
N VAL A 70 -1.82 16.50 -6.79
CA VAL A 70 -1.21 15.79 -5.67
C VAL A 70 0.29 15.97 -5.73
N LYS A 71 0.87 16.49 -4.65
CA LYS A 71 2.31 16.52 -4.43
C LYS A 71 2.69 15.32 -3.59
N VAL A 72 3.70 14.57 -4.02
CA VAL A 72 4.29 13.49 -3.22
C VAL A 72 5.74 13.85 -2.92
N ILE A 73 6.06 13.98 -1.64
CA ILE A 73 7.42 14.14 -1.15
C ILE A 73 7.94 12.74 -0.82
N VAL A 74 8.97 12.31 -1.55
CA VAL A 74 9.66 11.04 -1.37
C VAL A 74 10.87 11.27 -0.49
N TYR A 75 10.92 10.59 0.65
CA TYR A 75 12.02 10.61 1.60
C TYR A 75 12.86 9.34 1.42
N SER A 76 14.18 9.50 1.32
CA SER A 76 15.13 8.39 1.15
C SER A 76 16.43 8.62 1.94
N GLN A 77 17.23 7.56 2.09
CA GLN A 77 18.56 7.66 2.71
C GLN A 77 19.61 8.25 1.74
N LYS A 78 19.46 7.96 0.45
CA LYS A 78 20.37 8.35 -0.62
C LYS A 78 19.59 8.96 -1.77
N ASP A 79 20.27 9.72 -2.62
CA ASP A 79 19.70 10.18 -3.88
C ASP A 79 19.20 8.97 -4.70
N LEU A 80 18.04 9.13 -5.33
CA LEU A 80 17.39 8.04 -6.06
C LEU A 80 17.86 7.95 -7.51
N GLY A 81 18.34 9.05 -8.10
CA GLY A 81 18.62 9.19 -9.52
C GLY A 81 17.34 9.30 -10.36
N LYS A 82 17.51 9.77 -11.61
CA LYS A 82 16.41 10.06 -12.53
C LYS A 82 15.61 8.80 -12.92
N ASN A 83 16.29 7.71 -13.26
CA ASN A 83 15.65 6.47 -13.73
C ASN A 83 14.80 5.81 -12.64
N TYR A 84 15.33 5.71 -11.43
CA TYR A 84 14.58 5.21 -10.28
C TYR A 84 13.36 6.10 -9.98
N SER A 85 13.55 7.42 -9.98
CA SER A 85 12.45 8.38 -9.72
C SER A 85 11.35 8.29 -10.77
N LYS A 86 11.69 8.05 -12.04
CA LYS A 86 10.73 7.81 -13.13
C LYS A 86 9.94 6.51 -12.88
N SER A 87 10.62 5.42 -12.57
CA SER A 87 9.98 4.13 -12.24
C SER A 87 9.08 4.22 -11.01
N LEU A 88 9.55 4.85 -9.94
CA LEU A 88 8.76 5.10 -8.72
C LEU A 88 7.52 5.94 -9.00
N LYS A 89 7.64 6.98 -9.84
CA LYS A 89 6.48 7.81 -10.23
C LYS A 89 5.41 6.98 -10.93
N GLN A 90 5.80 6.09 -11.84
CA GLN A 90 4.86 5.19 -12.53
C GLN A 90 4.19 4.24 -11.54
N GLU A 91 4.95 3.66 -10.61
CA GLU A 91 4.40 2.74 -9.61
C GLU A 91 3.43 3.44 -8.65
N ILE A 92 3.78 4.64 -8.14
CA ILE A 92 2.88 5.43 -7.27
C ILE A 92 1.58 5.74 -8.03
N ASN A 93 1.68 6.14 -9.30
CA ASN A 93 0.51 6.42 -10.12
C ASN A 93 -0.43 5.21 -10.25
N TRP A 94 0.15 4.01 -10.43
CA TRP A 94 -0.59 2.75 -10.50
C TRP A 94 -1.20 2.38 -9.14
N ARG A 95 -0.39 2.32 -8.07
CA ARG A 95 -0.81 1.91 -6.71
C ARG A 95 -1.93 2.77 -6.14
N PHE A 96 -1.86 4.09 -6.34
CA PHE A 96 -2.87 5.03 -5.86
C PHE A 96 -3.97 5.33 -6.89
N ASN A 97 -3.93 4.64 -8.03
CA ASN A 97 -4.98 4.63 -9.04
C ASN A 97 -5.39 6.03 -9.54
N PHE A 98 -4.38 6.90 -9.74
CA PHE A 98 -4.61 8.30 -10.09
C PHE A 98 -5.27 8.49 -11.45
N ASN A 99 -5.04 7.58 -12.40
CA ASN A 99 -5.51 7.73 -13.77
C ASN A 99 -6.86 7.06 -14.07
N SER A 100 -7.45 6.33 -13.11
CA SER A 100 -8.73 5.65 -13.33
C SER A 100 -9.83 6.61 -13.77
N ASN A 101 -10.69 6.15 -14.69
CA ASN A 101 -11.87 6.89 -15.11
C ASN A 101 -13.12 6.22 -14.54
N THR A 102 -13.79 6.89 -13.62
CA THR A 102 -15.03 6.41 -12.98
C THR A 102 -16.29 6.99 -13.61
N SER A 103 -16.15 7.81 -14.67
CA SER A 103 -17.26 8.60 -15.21
C SER A 103 -18.45 7.74 -15.66
N GLU A 104 -18.20 6.58 -16.28
CA GLU A 104 -19.24 5.65 -16.72
C GLU A 104 -20.04 5.10 -15.52
N PHE A 105 -19.34 4.68 -14.46
CA PHE A 105 -19.96 4.21 -13.23
C PHE A 105 -20.84 5.29 -12.59
N TYR A 106 -20.34 6.52 -12.48
CA TYR A 106 -21.13 7.65 -11.96
C TYR A 106 -22.32 8.00 -12.86
N LYS A 107 -22.17 7.95 -14.18
CA LYS A 107 -23.27 8.18 -15.14
C LYS A 107 -24.38 7.14 -14.97
N LYS A 108 -24.01 5.87 -14.82
CA LYS A 108 -24.95 4.75 -14.67
C LYS A 108 -25.74 4.82 -13.37
N PHE A 109 -25.08 5.15 -12.25
CA PHE A 109 -25.69 5.05 -10.91
C PHE A 109 -26.07 6.39 -10.26
N LYS A 110 -25.97 7.54 -10.95
CA LYS A 110 -26.30 8.87 -10.39
C LYS A 110 -27.72 8.99 -9.81
N ASN A 111 -28.67 8.23 -10.36
CA ASN A 111 -30.09 8.26 -9.99
C ASN A 111 -30.52 7.02 -9.20
N ASP A 112 -29.61 6.08 -8.93
CA ASP A 112 -29.89 4.88 -8.15
C ASP A 112 -30.24 5.28 -6.70
N LYS A 113 -31.38 4.81 -6.19
CA LYS A 113 -31.88 5.21 -4.87
C LYS A 113 -30.95 4.77 -3.73
N LEU A 114 -30.30 3.62 -3.87
CA LEU A 114 -29.40 3.05 -2.86
C LEU A 114 -28.00 3.67 -2.95
N LEU A 115 -27.48 3.84 -4.17
CA LEU A 115 -26.10 4.28 -4.37
C LEU A 115 -25.95 5.80 -4.35
N LYS A 116 -26.96 6.58 -4.78
CA LYS A 116 -26.88 8.05 -4.86
C LYS A 116 -26.39 8.72 -3.57
N PRO A 117 -26.86 8.37 -2.35
CA PRO A 117 -26.34 8.95 -1.11
C PRO A 117 -24.85 8.64 -0.89
N VAL A 118 -24.44 7.39 -1.15
CA VAL A 118 -23.06 6.93 -1.02
C VAL A 118 -22.15 7.65 -2.01
N LEU A 119 -22.56 7.76 -3.28
CA LEU A 119 -21.82 8.44 -4.35
C LEU A 119 -21.69 9.94 -4.11
N LYS A 120 -22.65 10.57 -3.42
CA LYS A 120 -22.55 11.98 -3.01
C LYS A 120 -21.55 12.14 -1.86
N LYS A 121 -21.64 11.29 -0.82
CA LYS A 121 -20.77 11.37 0.37
C LYS A 121 -19.32 11.03 0.05
N TRP A 122 -19.09 9.96 -0.70
CA TRP A 122 -17.78 9.42 -1.04
C TRP A 122 -17.46 9.63 -2.51
N LYS A 123 -17.72 10.85 -2.99
CA LYS A 123 -17.53 11.21 -4.40
C LYS A 123 -16.14 10.83 -4.84
N ASP A 124 -16.09 10.01 -5.88
CA ASP A 124 -14.89 9.45 -6.48
C ASP A 124 -13.93 8.73 -5.52
N MET A 125 -14.49 8.02 -4.53
CA MET A 125 -13.70 7.00 -3.83
C MET A 125 -13.32 5.87 -4.80
N ARG A 126 -12.04 5.51 -4.83
CA ARG A 126 -11.49 4.50 -5.75
C ARG A 126 -10.71 3.42 -5.01
N PRO A 127 -10.62 2.20 -5.57
CA PRO A 127 -9.71 1.18 -5.08
C PRO A 127 -8.26 1.67 -5.24
N VAL A 128 -7.44 1.39 -4.24
CA VAL A 128 -6.00 1.64 -4.22
C VAL A 128 -5.29 0.38 -3.75
N ALA A 129 -4.12 0.12 -4.30
CA ALA A 129 -3.19 -0.91 -3.87
C ALA A 129 -1.94 -0.21 -3.32
N ALA A 130 -2.08 0.49 -2.18
CA ALA A 130 -0.99 1.28 -1.60
C ALA A 130 0.25 0.42 -1.30
N ASN A 131 0.00 -0.83 -0.92
CA ASN A 131 1.00 -1.87 -0.66
C ASN A 131 1.31 -2.66 -1.94
N SER A 132 2.47 -3.32 -1.99
CA SER A 132 2.79 -4.28 -3.05
C SER A 132 1.86 -5.49 -2.97
N PHE A 133 1.88 -6.34 -4.01
CA PHE A 133 1.07 -7.55 -3.99
C PHE A 133 1.49 -8.50 -2.87
N TYR A 134 2.80 -8.66 -2.64
CA TYR A 134 3.32 -9.46 -1.51
C TYR A 134 2.79 -8.95 -0.17
N GLU A 135 2.94 -7.65 0.09
CA GLU A 135 2.51 -7.00 1.33
C GLU A 135 0.99 -7.13 1.54
N THR A 136 0.22 -6.97 0.46
CA THR A 136 -1.24 -7.15 0.47
C THR A 136 -1.64 -8.58 0.82
N LEU A 137 -0.97 -9.58 0.24
CA LEU A 137 -1.25 -11.00 0.54
C LEU A 137 -0.86 -11.38 1.98
N ILE A 138 0.21 -10.81 2.53
CA ILE A 138 0.55 -10.96 3.95
C ILE A 138 -0.57 -10.43 4.83
N ILE A 139 -1.07 -9.22 4.54
CA ILE A 139 -2.21 -8.63 5.27
C ILE A 139 -3.43 -9.55 5.16
N TYR A 140 -3.75 -10.05 3.96
CA TYR A 140 -4.90 -10.94 3.78
C TYR A 140 -4.78 -12.23 4.58
N ILE A 141 -3.60 -12.87 4.61
CA ILE A 141 -3.37 -14.05 5.45
C ILE A 141 -3.61 -13.72 6.93
N VAL A 142 -3.08 -12.59 7.39
CA VAL A 142 -3.25 -12.15 8.79
C VAL A 142 -4.72 -11.89 9.12
N LEU A 143 -5.50 -11.34 8.19
CA LEU A 143 -6.91 -10.98 8.37
C LEU A 143 -7.87 -12.18 8.47
N GLN A 144 -7.53 -13.33 7.89
CA GLN A 144 -8.41 -14.50 7.86
C GLN A 144 -8.82 -14.93 9.27
N ASN A 145 -10.12 -15.18 9.52
CA ASN A 145 -10.66 -15.80 10.75
C ASN A 145 -10.10 -15.25 12.07
N ALA A 146 -9.95 -13.92 12.20
CA ALA A 146 -9.42 -13.28 13.39
C ALA A 146 -10.09 -11.93 13.66
N THR A 147 -10.17 -11.55 14.93
CA THR A 147 -10.66 -10.21 15.32
C THR A 147 -9.67 -9.13 14.92
N VAL A 148 -10.14 -7.91 14.67
CA VAL A 148 -9.28 -6.76 14.31
C VAL A 148 -8.11 -6.59 15.29
N LYS A 149 -8.36 -6.71 16.60
CA LYS A 149 -7.30 -6.63 17.61
C LYS A 149 -6.20 -7.68 17.40
N ARG A 150 -6.56 -8.92 17.06
CA ARG A 150 -5.60 -10.01 16.81
C ARG A 150 -4.85 -9.81 15.50
N THR A 151 -5.52 -9.34 14.46
CA THR A 151 -4.88 -9.10 13.15
C THR A 151 -3.85 -7.97 13.24
N VAL A 152 -4.18 -6.88 13.94
CA VAL A 152 -3.24 -5.79 14.25
C VAL A 152 -2.04 -6.32 15.05
N GLN A 153 -2.28 -7.09 16.10
CA GLN A 153 -1.20 -7.67 16.91
C GLN A 153 -0.26 -8.54 16.07
N MET A 154 -0.79 -9.40 15.20
CA MET A 154 0.01 -10.25 14.32
C MET A 154 0.86 -9.41 13.35
N LEU A 155 0.27 -8.39 12.71
CA LEU A 155 1.03 -7.54 11.78
C LEU A 155 2.11 -6.73 12.50
N GLU A 156 1.81 -6.15 13.67
CA GLU A 156 2.79 -5.41 14.46
C GLU A 156 3.94 -6.30 14.94
N ASN A 157 3.67 -7.54 15.34
CA ASN A 157 4.71 -8.51 15.67
C ASN A 157 5.62 -8.80 14.47
N LEU A 158 5.05 -8.94 13.27
CA LEU A 158 5.82 -9.11 12.05
C LEU A 158 6.66 -7.87 11.72
N PHE A 159 6.10 -6.65 11.84
CA PHE A 159 6.87 -5.41 11.66
C PHE A 159 8.02 -5.29 12.65
N ASN A 160 7.80 -5.63 13.91
CA ASN A 160 8.83 -5.58 14.94
C ASN A 160 9.95 -6.60 14.70
N LYS A 161 9.64 -7.77 14.12
CA LYS A 161 10.63 -8.82 13.86
C LYS A 161 11.36 -8.65 12.53
N PHE A 162 10.66 -8.33 11.45
CA PHE A 162 11.18 -8.37 10.08
C PHE A 162 11.27 -7.00 9.42
N GLY A 163 10.40 -6.08 9.83
CA GLY A 163 10.34 -4.72 9.33
C GLY A 163 11.47 -3.83 9.82
N GLN A 164 11.34 -2.54 9.54
CA GLN A 164 12.22 -1.49 10.04
C GLN A 164 11.35 -0.33 10.56
N LYS A 165 11.88 0.46 11.49
CA LYS A 165 11.27 1.75 11.85
C LYS A 165 12.02 2.84 11.10
N ILE A 166 11.30 3.64 10.31
CA ILE A 166 11.89 4.79 9.61
C ILE A 166 11.35 6.09 10.16
N LYS A 167 12.20 7.12 10.22
CA LYS A 167 11.85 8.47 10.65
C LYS A 167 11.94 9.44 9.48
N PHE A 168 10.84 10.10 9.18
CA PHE A 168 10.76 11.15 8.16
C PHE A 168 9.60 12.09 8.48
N ASP A 169 9.73 13.37 8.14
CA ASP A 169 8.69 14.38 8.37
C ASP A 169 8.14 14.41 9.82
N ASN A 170 9.02 14.22 10.81
CA ASN A 170 8.68 14.10 12.24
C ASN A 170 7.72 12.94 12.60
N LYS A 171 7.51 11.98 11.69
CA LYS A 171 6.78 10.73 11.93
C LYS A 171 7.76 9.57 12.04
N ILE A 172 7.38 8.52 12.78
CA ILE A 172 8.08 7.23 12.83
C ILE A 172 7.08 6.16 12.38
N LEU A 173 7.39 5.46 11.30
CA LEU A 173 6.52 4.45 10.71
C LEU A 173 7.26 3.12 10.53
N SER A 174 6.51 2.03 10.58
CA SER A 174 6.99 0.69 10.21
C SER A 174 7.11 0.54 8.71
N THR A 175 8.03 -0.31 8.27
CA THR A 175 8.15 -0.71 6.87
C THR A 175 8.01 -2.21 6.75
N PHE A 176 7.38 -2.64 5.66
CA PHE A 176 7.45 -4.02 5.23
C PHE A 176 8.89 -4.45 4.91
N TRP A 177 9.04 -5.75 4.73
CA TRP A 177 10.30 -6.45 4.46
C TRP A 177 10.27 -7.11 3.09
N GLN A 178 11.46 -7.50 2.62
CA GLN A 178 11.60 -8.33 1.42
C GLN A 178 11.21 -9.79 1.71
N PRO A 179 10.56 -10.50 0.76
CA PRO A 179 10.13 -11.90 0.95
C PRO A 179 11.24 -12.83 1.46
N GLU A 180 12.49 -12.61 1.02
CA GLU A 180 13.69 -13.36 1.40
C GLU A 180 13.92 -13.40 2.91
N LYS A 181 13.51 -12.36 3.65
CA LYS A 181 13.64 -12.35 5.12
C LYS A 181 12.81 -13.45 5.77
N ILE A 182 11.59 -13.66 5.28
CA ILE A 182 10.69 -14.71 5.79
C ILE A 182 11.10 -16.07 5.23
N ASP A 183 11.48 -16.12 3.95
CA ASP A 183 11.90 -17.37 3.30
C ASP A 183 13.18 -17.98 3.91
N LYS A 184 14.05 -17.17 4.52
CA LYS A 184 15.22 -17.67 5.27
C LYS A 184 14.93 -18.00 6.74
N THR A 185 13.75 -17.65 7.25
CA THR A 185 13.40 -17.81 8.67
C THR A 185 12.66 -19.13 8.93
N ASP A 186 13.01 -19.87 9.98
CA ASP A 186 12.27 -21.07 10.39
C ASP A 186 10.79 -20.75 10.67
N GLU A 187 9.86 -21.63 10.23
CA GLU A 187 8.42 -21.43 10.46
C GLU A 187 8.09 -21.27 11.97
N ARG A 188 8.83 -21.94 12.86
CA ARG A 188 8.66 -21.83 14.31
C ARG A 188 8.78 -20.39 14.80
N VAL A 189 9.71 -19.62 14.25
CA VAL A 189 9.85 -18.19 14.59
C VAL A 189 8.59 -17.40 14.21
N LEU A 190 7.93 -17.75 13.11
CA LEU A 190 6.66 -17.13 12.73
C LEU A 190 5.51 -17.55 13.67
N ARG A 191 5.53 -18.78 14.17
CA ARG A 191 4.55 -19.26 15.17
C ARG A 191 4.71 -18.50 16.49
N ASP A 192 5.94 -18.22 16.91
CA ASP A 192 6.25 -17.48 18.13
C ASP A 192 5.70 -16.04 18.09
N LEU A 193 5.58 -15.46 16.90
CA LEU A 193 4.93 -14.16 16.66
C LEU A 193 3.40 -14.20 16.72
N LYS A 194 2.83 -15.32 17.19
CA LYS A 194 1.38 -15.53 17.40
C LYS A 194 0.55 -15.59 16.13
N LEU A 195 1.15 -16.01 15.00
CA LEU A 195 0.41 -16.23 13.74
C LEU A 195 -0.45 -17.51 13.77
N GLY A 196 -0.14 -18.46 14.66
CA GLY A 196 -0.80 -19.77 14.70
C GLY A 196 -0.61 -20.53 13.39
N TYR A 197 -1.70 -21.09 12.85
CA TYR A 197 -1.66 -21.83 11.58
C TYR A 197 -1.22 -20.97 10.38
N ARG A 198 -1.40 -19.64 10.45
CA ARG A 198 -1.04 -18.69 9.38
C ARG A 198 0.46 -18.63 9.12
N ALA A 199 1.28 -19.03 10.09
CA ALA A 199 2.73 -19.10 9.95
C ALA A 199 3.16 -19.90 8.71
N LYS A 200 2.55 -21.08 8.51
CA LYS A 200 2.80 -21.94 7.35
C LYS A 200 2.48 -21.24 6.02
N PHE A 201 1.38 -20.50 5.97
CA PHE A 201 0.96 -19.77 4.77
C PHE A 201 1.87 -18.58 4.48
N VAL A 202 2.24 -17.79 5.49
CA VAL A 202 3.20 -16.68 5.34
C VAL A 202 4.55 -17.19 4.85
N LYS A 203 5.02 -18.33 5.39
CA LYS A 203 6.26 -18.98 4.95
C LYS A 203 6.18 -19.43 3.49
N LYS A 204 5.14 -20.19 3.15
CA LYS A 204 4.92 -20.70 1.79
C LYS A 204 4.82 -19.56 0.77
N LEU A 205 4.03 -18.54 1.08
CA LEU A 205 3.86 -17.37 0.22
C LEU A 205 5.20 -16.70 -0.05
N SER A 206 5.99 -16.44 0.99
CA SER A 206 7.29 -15.80 0.84
C SER A 206 8.23 -16.63 -0.04
N SER A 207 8.23 -17.95 0.12
CA SER A 207 8.99 -18.86 -0.73
C SER A 207 8.55 -18.81 -2.19
N GLN A 208 7.24 -18.72 -2.47
CA GLN A 208 6.68 -18.59 -3.83
C GLN A 208 7.08 -17.27 -4.53
N PHE A 209 7.28 -16.19 -3.78
CA PHE A 209 7.83 -14.95 -4.34
C PHE A 209 9.34 -15.08 -4.62
N VAL A 210 10.11 -15.65 -3.68
CA VAL A 210 11.56 -15.80 -3.82
C VAL A 210 11.93 -16.73 -5.00
N ASN A 211 11.20 -17.83 -5.19
CA ASN A 211 11.43 -18.75 -6.30
C ASN A 211 10.75 -18.34 -7.62
N GLY A 212 10.13 -17.16 -7.67
CA GLY A 212 9.51 -16.62 -8.89
C GLY A 212 8.21 -17.31 -9.33
N LYS A 213 7.62 -18.20 -8.53
CA LYS A 213 6.29 -18.79 -8.81
C LYS A 213 5.19 -17.74 -8.85
N ILE A 214 5.33 -16.67 -8.05
CA ILE A 214 4.45 -15.51 -8.08
C ILE A 214 5.27 -14.30 -8.51
N ASN A 215 4.86 -13.66 -9.61
CA ASN A 215 5.45 -12.41 -10.08
C ASN A 215 4.34 -11.38 -10.31
N GLU A 216 4.30 -10.36 -9.45
CA GLU A 216 3.29 -9.30 -9.49
C GLU A 216 3.23 -8.60 -10.87
N PHE A 217 4.37 -8.28 -11.48
CA PHE A 217 4.40 -7.53 -12.72
C PHE A 217 3.95 -8.36 -13.92
N GLU A 218 4.25 -9.65 -13.94
CA GLU A 218 3.70 -10.55 -14.96
C GLU A 218 2.19 -10.75 -14.76
N MET A 219 1.73 -10.89 -13.51
CA MET A 219 0.29 -11.01 -13.22
C MET A 219 -0.49 -9.76 -13.65
N ARG A 220 0.06 -8.55 -13.48
CA ARG A 220 -0.59 -7.31 -13.94
C ARG A 220 -0.83 -7.26 -15.46
N LYS A 221 -0.11 -8.06 -16.26
CA LYS A 221 -0.28 -8.14 -17.72
C LYS A 221 -1.31 -9.18 -18.16
N LEU A 222 -1.68 -10.12 -17.28
CA LEU A 222 -2.60 -11.20 -17.63
C LEU A 222 -4.04 -10.69 -17.72
N PRO A 223 -4.84 -11.21 -18.66
CA PRO A 223 -6.28 -10.96 -18.69
C PRO A 223 -6.94 -11.56 -17.45
N LYS A 224 -8.01 -10.92 -16.98
CA LYS A 224 -8.68 -11.26 -15.71
C LYS A 224 -9.05 -12.76 -15.59
N ASN A 225 -9.50 -13.36 -16.69
CA ASN A 225 -9.96 -14.75 -16.75
C ASN A 225 -8.82 -15.77 -16.58
N GLU A 226 -7.57 -15.36 -16.78
CA GLU A 226 -6.39 -16.22 -16.61
C GLU A 226 -5.77 -16.13 -15.20
N LEU A 227 -6.05 -15.05 -14.47
CA LEU A 227 -5.55 -14.87 -13.11
C LEU A 227 -6.16 -15.86 -12.13
N GLU A 228 -7.45 -16.19 -12.29
CA GLU A 228 -8.19 -17.14 -11.44
C GLU A 228 -7.68 -18.59 -11.57
N LYS A 229 -7.04 -18.95 -12.69
CA LYS A 229 -6.51 -20.31 -12.94
C LYS A 229 -5.08 -20.52 -12.42
N LYS A 230 -4.36 -19.44 -12.13
CA LYS A 230 -2.96 -19.45 -11.66
C LYS A 230 -2.81 -19.13 -10.17
N SER A 231 -3.90 -18.87 -9.45
CA SER A 231 -3.91 -18.51 -8.02
C SER A 231 -4.15 -19.71 -7.09
#